data_AF-A0A6A3KM71-F1
#
_entry.id   AF-A0A6A3KM71-F1
#
_cell.length_a   1.000
_cell.length_b   1.000
_cell.length_c   1.000
_cell.angle_alpha   90.00
_cell.angle_beta   90.00
_cell.angle_gamma   90.00
#
_symmetry.space_group_name_H-M   'P 1'
#
loop_
_entity.id
_entity.type
_entity.pdbx_description
1 polymer ?
#
loop_
_entity_poly.entity_id
_entity_poly.type
_entity_poly.pdbx_seq_one_letter_code
_entity_poly.pdbx_strand_id
1 'polypeptide(L)'
;MAYFNTLPPPDAVIEMDASDVGLCALDVSSSLALTYAFSQDELDRINEFKSGVANGFDINFRELLSCAFAVHTWGHRWSTLAVQDGRPHHVHFRIDNTSAVAWQNKMASRNPRAQVIIRLLSWWETSFCLRFSASHVSGSENSRADAGSRIPANSSYAQLFASLTPGWSQVTPTVGIQGLTKLWQRISEHTPLPSPRLTNTDDL
;
A
#
# COMPACT_ATOMS: atom_id res chain seq x y z
N MET A 1 -21.19 15.33 -12.12
CA MET A 1 -20.35 14.40 -12.92
C MET A 1 -19.02 15.06 -13.24
N ALA A 2 -18.08 15.12 -12.28
CA ALA A 2 -16.81 15.84 -12.42
C ALA A 2 -15.56 14.93 -12.26
N TYR A 3 -15.72 13.61 -12.39
CA TYR A 3 -14.67 12.62 -12.10
C TYR A 3 -14.10 11.91 -13.33
N PHE A 4 -14.46 12.33 -14.53
CA PHE A 4 -13.98 11.75 -15.81
C PHE A 4 -12.89 12.60 -16.51
N ASN A 5 -12.39 13.67 -15.88
CA ASN A 5 -11.24 14.44 -16.35
C ASN A 5 -9.97 14.14 -15.51
N THR A 6 -8.83 14.70 -15.93
CA THR A 6 -7.53 14.66 -15.24
C THR A 6 -7.69 14.70 -13.72
N LEU A 7 -7.05 13.75 -13.03
CA LEU A 7 -7.06 13.69 -11.57
C LEU A 7 -6.70 15.07 -10.99
N PRO A 8 -7.37 15.53 -9.92
CA PRO A 8 -6.95 16.73 -9.22
C PRO A 8 -5.50 16.58 -8.73
N PRO A 9 -4.81 17.69 -8.39
CA PRO A 9 -3.55 17.60 -7.68
C PRO A 9 -3.69 16.71 -6.42
N PRO A 10 -2.67 15.92 -6.08
CA PRO A 10 -2.73 15.05 -4.91
C PRO A 10 -2.80 15.87 -3.63
N ASP A 11 -3.69 15.46 -2.73
CA ASP A 11 -3.82 16.03 -1.39
C ASP A 11 -2.76 15.45 -0.44
N ALA A 12 -2.35 14.19 -0.68
CA ALA A 12 -1.25 13.53 -0.01
C ALA A 12 -0.34 12.84 -1.03
N VAL A 13 0.98 13.02 -0.87
CA VAL A 13 1.99 12.31 -1.66
C VAL A 13 2.75 11.37 -0.73
N ILE A 14 2.71 10.09 -1.08
CA ILE A 14 3.32 9.01 -0.30
C ILE A 14 4.53 8.49 -1.05
N GLU A 15 5.73 8.72 -0.52
CA GLU A 15 6.95 8.06 -1.00
C GLU A 15 7.05 6.69 -0.33
N MET A 16 7.34 5.65 -1.11
CA MET A 16 7.39 4.30 -0.57
C MET A 16 8.43 3.42 -1.24
N ASP A 17 8.81 2.38 -0.52
CA ASP A 17 9.82 1.42 -0.95
C ASP A 17 9.62 0.13 -0.14
N ALA A 18 10.09 -0.99 -0.68
CA ALA A 18 10.26 -2.22 0.06
C ALA A 18 11.59 -2.89 -0.31
N SER A 19 12.25 -3.46 0.69
CA SER A 19 13.50 -4.21 0.52
C SER A 19 13.28 -5.70 0.79
N ASP A 20 14.37 -6.44 1.04
CA ASP A 20 14.31 -7.80 1.55
C ASP A 20 14.20 -7.90 3.08
N VAL A 21 14.30 -6.78 3.79
CA VAL A 21 14.31 -6.75 5.27
C VAL A 21 13.17 -5.96 5.88
N GLY A 22 12.51 -5.11 5.09
CA GLY A 22 11.39 -4.30 5.54
C GLY A 22 10.76 -3.48 4.44
N LEU A 23 9.84 -2.61 4.83
CA LEU A 23 9.17 -1.65 3.95
C LEU A 23 9.05 -0.27 4.60
N CYS A 24 8.82 0.73 3.77
CA CYS A 24 8.70 2.12 4.17
C CYS A 24 7.56 2.82 3.42
N ALA A 25 6.84 3.69 4.13
CA ALA A 25 5.92 4.65 3.56
C ALA A 25 6.06 6.00 4.28
N LEU A 26 6.09 7.09 3.51
CA LEU A 26 6.40 8.43 3.97
C LEU A 26 5.30 9.39 3.51
N ASP A 27 4.55 9.97 4.44
CA ASP A 27 3.63 11.07 4.13
C ASP A 27 4.42 12.38 4.16
N VAL A 28 4.80 12.84 2.95
CA VAL A 28 5.71 13.98 2.79
C VAL A 28 5.07 15.28 3.25
N SER A 29 3.76 15.46 3.02
CA SER A 29 3.07 16.69 3.43
C SER A 29 2.91 16.78 4.94
N SER A 30 2.87 15.64 5.63
CA SER A 30 2.69 15.57 7.08
C SER A 30 3.99 15.34 7.86
N SER A 31 5.12 15.16 7.19
CA SER A 31 6.40 14.75 7.81
C SER A 31 6.25 13.53 8.72
N LEU A 32 5.51 12.51 8.24
CA LEU A 32 5.29 11.26 8.96
C LEU A 32 6.03 10.12 8.25
N ALA A 33 6.73 9.31 9.05
CA ALA A 33 7.47 8.15 8.59
C ALA A 33 6.86 6.87 9.17
N LEU A 34 6.58 5.90 8.31
CA LEU A 34 6.23 4.54 8.69
C LEU A 34 7.29 3.60 8.15
N THR A 35 7.86 2.78 9.03
CA THR A 35 8.74 1.68 8.66
C THR A 35 8.26 0.41 9.32
N TYR A 36 8.43 -0.71 8.63
CA TYR A 36 8.04 -2.03 9.11
C TYR A 36 9.16 -3.02 8.81
N ALA A 37 9.73 -3.60 9.85
CA ALA A 37 10.70 -4.69 9.73
C ALA A 37 9.95 -6.01 9.51
N PHE A 38 10.39 -6.81 8.54
CA PHE A 38 9.79 -8.12 8.31
C PHE A 38 10.07 -9.07 9.48
N SER A 39 9.04 -9.84 9.85
CA SER A 39 9.19 -10.92 10.84
C SER A 39 10.03 -12.07 10.28
N GLN A 40 10.49 -12.99 11.13
CA GLN A 40 11.24 -14.16 10.67
C GLN A 40 10.45 -14.98 9.63
N ASP A 41 9.16 -15.23 9.85
CA ASP A 41 8.29 -15.93 8.89
C ASP A 41 8.21 -15.21 7.53
N GLU A 42 8.24 -13.88 7.54
CA GLU A 42 8.21 -13.06 6.33
C GLU A 42 9.57 -13.11 5.62
N LEU A 43 10.68 -13.05 6.36
CA LEU A 43 12.04 -13.23 5.82
C LEU A 43 12.23 -14.63 5.21
N ASP A 44 11.71 -15.67 5.86
CA ASP A 44 11.78 -17.05 5.36
C ASP A 44 11.06 -17.18 4.02
N ARG A 45 9.88 -16.55 3.86
CA ARG A 45 9.17 -16.48 2.57
C ARG A 45 9.97 -15.73 1.50
N ILE A 46 10.68 -14.67 1.86
CA ILE A 46 11.56 -13.95 0.92
C ILE A 46 12.68 -14.89 0.44
N ASN A 47 13.31 -15.62 1.38
CA ASN A 47 14.40 -16.55 1.07
C ASN A 47 13.92 -17.72 0.21
N GLU A 48 12.76 -18.31 0.53
CA GLU A 48 12.13 -19.35 -0.30
C GLU A 48 11.87 -18.85 -1.72
N PHE A 49 11.32 -17.64 -1.86
CA PHE A 49 11.07 -17.05 -3.17
C PHE A 49 12.36 -16.89 -3.98
N LYS A 50 13.43 -16.40 -3.34
CA LYS A 50 14.76 -16.28 -3.94
C LYS A 50 15.39 -17.62 -4.31
N SER A 51 15.06 -18.70 -3.61
CA SER A 51 15.44 -20.06 -3.99
C SER A 51 14.61 -20.66 -5.14
N GLY A 52 13.68 -19.88 -5.71
CA GLY A 52 12.86 -20.28 -6.86
C GLY A 52 11.47 -20.83 -6.50
N VAL A 53 11.07 -20.80 -5.22
CA VAL A 53 9.74 -21.25 -4.81
C VAL A 53 8.72 -20.16 -5.13
N ALA A 54 7.75 -20.48 -5.99
CA ALA A 54 6.66 -19.55 -6.31
C ALA A 54 5.68 -19.44 -5.13
N ASN A 55 5.93 -18.52 -4.20
CA ASN A 55 5.09 -18.28 -3.02
C ASN A 55 4.36 -16.91 -3.04
N GLY A 56 4.58 -16.10 -4.07
CA GLY A 56 3.96 -14.78 -4.27
C GLY A 56 4.45 -13.69 -3.31
N PHE A 57 5.54 -13.91 -2.56
CA PHE A 57 6.16 -12.90 -1.69
C PHE A 57 7.25 -12.11 -2.43
N ASP A 58 6.99 -11.82 -3.71
CA ASP A 58 7.88 -11.11 -4.61
C ASP A 58 8.00 -9.61 -4.26
N ILE A 59 8.99 -8.93 -4.84
CA ILE A 59 9.24 -7.50 -4.59
C ILE A 59 8.04 -6.62 -4.96
N ASN A 60 7.32 -6.93 -6.05
CA ASN A 60 6.16 -6.15 -6.49
C ASN A 60 5.03 -6.19 -5.43
N PHE A 61 4.82 -7.36 -4.82
CA PHE A 61 3.88 -7.53 -3.72
C PHE A 61 4.31 -6.75 -2.47
N ARG A 62 5.60 -6.76 -2.14
CA ARG A 62 6.12 -6.05 -0.96
C ARG A 62 6.02 -4.53 -1.10
N GLU A 63 6.21 -3.98 -2.29
CA GLU A 63 5.96 -2.56 -2.52
C GLU A 63 4.47 -2.20 -2.51
N LEU A 64 3.61 -3.05 -3.06
CA LEU A 64 2.16 -2.89 -2.90
C LEU A 64 1.72 -2.94 -1.43
N LEU A 65 2.39 -3.73 -0.59
CA LEU A 65 2.14 -3.73 0.85
C LEU A 65 2.41 -2.36 1.47
N SER A 66 3.44 -1.63 1.03
CA SER A 66 3.72 -0.27 1.51
C SER A 66 2.52 0.66 1.32
N CYS A 67 1.78 0.55 0.19
CA CYS A 67 0.50 1.26 0.01
C CYS A 67 -0.50 0.90 1.12
N ALA A 68 -0.68 -0.39 1.39
CA ALA A 68 -1.67 -0.87 2.34
C ALA A 68 -1.34 -0.46 3.77
N PHE A 69 -0.06 -0.48 4.15
CA PHE A 69 0.40 0.03 5.44
C PHE A 69 0.15 1.53 5.58
N ALA A 70 0.41 2.32 4.54
CA ALA A 70 0.13 3.76 4.54
C ALA A 70 -1.38 4.04 4.71
N VAL A 71 -2.23 3.39 3.92
CA VAL A 71 -3.69 3.57 3.98
C VAL A 71 -4.27 3.07 5.30
N HIS A 72 -3.79 1.93 5.83
CA HIS A 72 -4.22 1.45 7.14
C HIS A 72 -3.89 2.47 8.25
N THR A 73 -2.72 3.10 8.17
CA THR A 73 -2.22 4.00 9.22
C THR A 73 -2.84 5.39 9.15
N TRP A 74 -3.00 5.94 7.94
CA TRP A 74 -3.40 7.33 7.75
C TRP A 74 -4.78 7.49 7.10
N GLY A 75 -5.40 6.41 6.62
CA GLY A 75 -6.66 6.44 5.88
C GLY A 75 -7.82 7.12 6.63
N HIS A 76 -7.95 6.90 7.94
CA HIS A 76 -8.98 7.58 8.74
C HIS A 76 -8.76 9.10 8.83
N ARG A 77 -7.49 9.53 8.92
CA ARG A 77 -7.16 10.96 8.93
C ARG A 77 -7.49 11.59 7.58
N TRP A 78 -7.10 10.95 6.48
CA TRP A 78 -7.46 11.39 5.13
C TRP A 78 -8.97 11.39 4.88
N SER A 79 -9.70 10.42 5.44
CA SER A 79 -11.16 10.38 5.37
C SER A 79 -11.81 11.57 6.07
N THR A 80 -11.27 11.99 7.21
CA THR A 80 -11.75 13.17 7.92
C THR A 80 -11.57 14.43 7.07
N LEU A 81 -10.43 14.55 6.37
CA LEU A 81 -10.17 15.64 5.43
C LEU A 81 -11.10 15.58 4.21
N ALA A 82 -11.34 14.40 3.65
CA ALA A 82 -12.28 14.21 2.53
C ALA A 82 -13.69 14.72 2.86
N VAL A 83 -14.17 14.44 4.07
CA VAL A 83 -15.48 14.92 4.55
C VAL A 83 -15.50 16.44 4.67
N GLN A 84 -14.43 17.05 5.19
CA GLN A 84 -14.30 18.50 5.33
C GLN A 84 -14.28 19.21 3.97
N ASP A 85 -13.56 18.65 3.00
CA ASP A 85 -13.40 19.22 1.66
C ASP A 85 -14.60 18.94 0.74
N GLY A 86 -15.51 18.06 1.14
CA GLY A 86 -16.69 17.67 0.35
C GLY A 86 -16.36 16.91 -0.93
N ARG A 87 -15.14 16.33 -1.03
CA ARG A 87 -14.68 15.54 -2.18
C ARG A 87 -13.72 14.43 -1.72
N PRO A 88 -13.60 13.34 -2.48
CA PRO A 88 -12.55 12.36 -2.29
C PRO A 88 -11.16 12.96 -2.08
N HIS A 89 -10.46 12.50 -1.04
CA HIS A 89 -9.07 12.89 -0.75
C HIS A 89 -8.13 12.07 -1.64
N HIS A 90 -7.37 12.76 -2.48
CA HIS A 90 -6.49 12.12 -3.47
C HIS A 90 -5.14 11.81 -2.85
N VAL A 91 -4.86 10.51 -2.72
CA VAL A 91 -3.57 9.99 -2.25
C VAL A 91 -2.79 9.47 -3.45
N HIS A 92 -1.58 10.01 -3.64
CA HIS A 92 -0.69 9.65 -4.73
C HIS A 92 0.55 8.91 -4.22
N PHE A 93 0.74 7.68 -4.69
CA PHE A 93 1.90 6.85 -4.34
C PHE A 93 3.03 7.04 -5.35
N ARG A 94 4.24 7.36 -4.86
CA ARG A 94 5.48 7.36 -5.64
C ARG A 94 6.22 6.07 -5.37
N ILE A 95 6.43 5.29 -6.43
CA ILE A 95 6.89 3.90 -6.35
C ILE A 95 8.05 3.72 -7.32
N ASP A 96 9.14 3.07 -6.93
CA ASP A 96 10.27 2.83 -7.82
C ASP A 96 10.11 1.56 -8.68
N ASN A 97 9.11 0.72 -8.40
CA ASN A 97 8.77 -0.42 -9.22
C ASN A 97 7.56 -0.21 -10.13
N THR A 98 7.84 -0.22 -11.43
CA THR A 98 6.83 -0.07 -12.48
C THR A 98 5.73 -1.13 -12.46
N SER A 99 6.02 -2.35 -12.00
CA SER A 99 4.99 -3.40 -11.87
C SER A 99 4.04 -3.11 -10.72
N ALA A 100 4.54 -2.64 -9.58
CA ALA A 100 3.72 -2.20 -8.46
C ALA A 100 2.86 -0.97 -8.83
N VAL A 101 3.42 0.00 -9.59
CA VAL A 101 2.65 1.11 -10.19
C VAL A 101 1.50 0.59 -11.04
N ALA A 102 1.77 -0.38 -11.92
CA ALA A 102 0.74 -0.94 -12.79
C ALA A 102 -0.35 -1.67 -11.99
N TRP A 103 0.03 -2.43 -10.95
CA TRP A 103 -0.93 -3.15 -10.11
C TRP A 103 -1.81 -2.20 -9.30
N GLN A 104 -1.23 -1.12 -8.76
CA GLN A 104 -1.96 -0.09 -8.03
C GLN A 104 -2.94 0.63 -8.95
N ASN A 105 -2.48 1.18 -10.09
CA ASN A 105 -3.35 1.95 -10.97
C ASN A 105 -4.46 1.10 -11.62
N LYS A 106 -4.17 -0.17 -11.93
CA LYS A 106 -5.16 -1.09 -12.50
C LYS A 106 -6.03 -1.79 -11.45
N MET A 107 -5.65 -1.70 -10.18
CA MET A 107 -6.24 -2.47 -9.08
C MET A 107 -6.38 -3.96 -9.43
N ALA A 108 -5.32 -4.55 -9.99
CA ALA A 108 -5.33 -5.94 -10.45
C ALA A 108 -3.93 -6.58 -10.43
N SER A 109 -3.87 -7.86 -10.05
CA SER A 109 -2.66 -8.69 -10.11
C SER A 109 -3.01 -10.17 -10.27
N ARG A 110 -2.09 -10.93 -10.88
CA ARG A 110 -2.14 -12.40 -10.93
C ARG A 110 -1.59 -13.04 -9.65
N ASN A 111 -0.87 -12.29 -8.83
CA ASN A 111 -0.34 -12.75 -7.55
C ASN A 111 -1.50 -12.85 -6.53
N PRO A 112 -1.83 -14.06 -6.01
CA PRO A 112 -2.97 -14.23 -5.11
C PRO A 112 -2.87 -13.42 -3.80
N ARG A 113 -1.65 -13.19 -3.29
CA ARG A 113 -1.42 -12.36 -2.10
C ARG A 113 -1.71 -10.90 -2.41
N ALA A 114 -1.24 -10.41 -3.56
CA ALA A 114 -1.51 -9.06 -4.02
C ALA A 114 -3.01 -8.82 -4.23
N GLN A 115 -3.77 -9.82 -4.70
CA GLN A 115 -5.23 -9.68 -4.86
C GLN A 115 -5.96 -9.41 -3.55
N VAL A 116 -5.53 -10.01 -2.43
CA VAL A 116 -6.11 -9.71 -1.11
C VAL A 116 -5.88 -8.25 -0.75
N ILE A 117 -4.65 -7.77 -0.94
CA ILE A 117 -4.28 -6.39 -0.63
C ILE A 117 -4.97 -5.38 -1.54
N ILE A 118 -5.08 -5.68 -2.84
CA ILE A 118 -5.83 -4.86 -3.81
C ILE A 118 -7.29 -4.73 -3.40
N ARG A 119 -7.96 -5.83 -3.01
CA ARG A 119 -9.35 -5.77 -2.56
C ARG A 119 -9.51 -4.91 -1.31
N LEU A 120 -8.58 -5.04 -0.36
CA LEU A 120 -8.56 -4.20 0.83
C LEU A 120 -8.36 -2.71 0.50
N LEU A 121 -7.43 -2.39 -0.42
CA LEU A 121 -7.24 -1.04 -0.93
C LEU A 121 -8.51 -0.52 -1.63
N SER A 122 -9.15 -1.31 -2.50
CA SER A 122 -10.42 -0.92 -3.16
C SER A 122 -11.53 -0.63 -2.15
N TRP A 123 -11.61 -1.44 -1.09
CA TRP A 123 -12.56 -1.21 -0.01
C TRP A 123 -12.26 0.09 0.73
N TRP A 124 -10.99 0.39 1.03
CA TRP A 124 -10.62 1.66 1.65
C TRP A 124 -10.81 2.87 0.75
N GLU A 125 -10.59 2.73 -0.56
CA GLU A 125 -10.85 3.82 -1.52
C GLU A 125 -12.31 4.29 -1.41
N THR A 126 -13.25 3.35 -1.30
CA THR A 126 -14.67 3.68 -1.16
C THR A 126 -15.07 4.04 0.28
N SER A 127 -14.68 3.23 1.27
CA SER A 127 -15.11 3.43 2.68
C SER A 127 -14.49 4.66 3.35
N PHE A 128 -13.29 5.07 2.94
CA PHE A 128 -12.65 6.29 3.44
C PHE A 128 -12.87 7.50 2.53
N CYS A 129 -13.64 7.38 1.44
CA CYS A 129 -13.81 8.43 0.44
C CYS A 129 -12.45 8.94 -0.05
N LEU A 130 -11.60 8.03 -0.52
CA LEU A 130 -10.27 8.35 -1.06
C LEU A 130 -10.29 8.19 -2.58
N ARG A 131 -9.26 8.74 -3.22
CA ARG A 131 -8.92 8.43 -4.60
C ARG A 131 -7.46 8.04 -4.63
N PHE A 132 -7.13 6.91 -5.25
CA PHE A 132 -5.74 6.51 -5.38
C PHE A 132 -5.19 6.72 -6.79
N SER A 133 -3.91 7.08 -6.87
CA SER A 133 -3.12 6.91 -8.08
C SER A 133 -1.66 6.64 -7.74
N ALA A 134 -0.91 6.12 -8.70
CA ALA A 134 0.52 5.88 -8.54
C ALA A 134 1.33 6.39 -9.73
N SER A 135 2.54 6.84 -9.47
CA SER A 135 3.54 7.15 -10.50
C SER A 135 4.87 6.49 -10.17
N HIS A 136 5.66 6.27 -11.22
CA HIS A 136 7.02 5.79 -11.06
C HIS A 136 7.94 6.93 -10.62
N VAL A 137 8.80 6.68 -9.64
CA VAL A 137 9.94 7.52 -9.27
C VAL A 137 11.24 6.75 -9.54
N SER A 138 12.29 7.42 -10.01
CA SER A 138 13.57 6.72 -10.16
C SER A 138 14.14 6.32 -8.80
N GLY A 139 14.82 5.17 -8.71
CA GLY A 139 15.43 4.73 -7.45
C GLY A 139 16.41 5.76 -6.86
N SER A 140 17.11 6.53 -7.70
CA SER A 140 17.98 7.64 -7.27
C SER A 140 17.23 8.76 -6.55
N GLU A 141 15.95 8.95 -6.87
CA GLU A 141 15.08 9.96 -6.25
C GLU A 141 14.25 9.39 -5.08
N ASN A 142 14.33 8.08 -4.83
CA ASN A 142 13.59 7.39 -3.75
C ASN A 142 14.44 7.12 -2.50
N SER A 143 15.59 7.81 -2.36
CA SER A 143 16.60 7.54 -1.32
C SER A 143 16.08 7.53 0.11
N ARG A 144 15.07 8.36 0.44
CA ARG A 144 14.44 8.37 1.77
C ARG A 144 13.71 7.07 2.05
N ALA A 145 12.84 6.65 1.13
CA ALA A 145 12.06 5.45 1.32
C ALA A 145 12.93 4.20 1.24
N ASP A 146 13.93 4.14 0.35
CA ASP A 146 14.92 3.06 0.28
C ASP A 146 15.71 2.92 1.60
N ALA A 147 16.19 4.03 2.16
CA ALA A 147 16.86 4.00 3.46
C ALA A 147 15.93 3.50 4.57
N GLY A 148 14.66 3.94 4.56
CA GLY A 148 13.63 3.51 5.50
C GLY A 148 13.30 2.03 5.41
N SER A 149 13.20 1.48 4.19
CA SER A 149 12.88 0.07 3.95
C SER A 149 14.03 -0.85 4.35
N ARG A 150 15.25 -0.32 4.49
CA ARG A 150 16.49 -1.05 4.82
C ARG A 150 17.02 -0.81 6.22
N ILE A 151 16.32 -0.03 7.07
CA ILE A 151 16.71 0.17 8.48
C ILE A 151 17.08 -1.14 9.20
N PRO A 152 16.33 -2.25 9.04
CA PRO A 152 16.67 -3.49 9.74
C PRO A 152 17.95 -4.17 9.24
N ALA A 153 18.47 -3.82 8.06
CA ALA A 153 19.65 -4.47 7.48
C ALA A 153 20.93 -4.09 8.22
N ASN A 154 21.12 -2.81 8.57
CA ASN A 154 22.25 -2.32 9.36
C ASN A 154 22.04 -0.85 9.79
N SER A 155 22.85 -0.41 10.77
CA SER A 155 22.75 0.93 11.38
C SER A 155 23.04 2.11 10.44
N SER A 156 23.74 1.91 9.33
CA SER A 156 24.01 3.00 8.38
C SER A 156 22.74 3.48 7.69
N TYR A 157 21.80 2.58 7.41
CA TYR A 157 20.49 2.94 6.86
C TYR A 157 19.63 3.71 7.85
N ALA A 158 19.69 3.37 9.14
CA ALA A 158 19.01 4.14 10.18
C ALA A 158 19.56 5.57 10.29
N GLN A 159 20.89 5.73 10.23
CA GLN A 159 21.54 7.06 10.24
C GLN A 159 21.20 7.87 8.98
N LEU A 160 21.27 7.24 7.80
CA LEU A 160 20.90 7.88 6.54
C LEU A 160 19.43 8.30 6.56
N PHE A 161 18.53 7.41 6.95
CA PHE A 161 17.11 7.71 7.05
C PHE A 161 16.84 8.90 7.98
N ALA A 162 17.42 8.90 9.18
CA ALA A 162 17.30 10.01 10.13
C ALA A 162 17.85 11.34 9.57
N SER A 163 18.97 11.29 8.83
CA SER A 163 19.55 12.48 8.18
C SER A 163 18.67 13.06 7.06
N LEU A 164 17.92 12.21 6.36
CA LEU A 164 17.04 12.62 5.26
C LEU A 164 15.61 12.98 5.71
N THR A 165 15.25 12.64 6.95
CA THR A 165 13.93 12.91 7.56
C THR A 165 14.03 13.70 8.87
N PRO A 166 14.82 14.78 8.93
CA PRO A 166 15.03 15.51 10.17
C PRO A 166 13.72 16.12 10.68
N GLY A 167 13.38 15.85 11.94
CA GLY A 167 12.17 16.36 12.59
C GLY A 167 10.87 15.62 12.22
N TRP A 168 10.95 14.54 11.43
CA TRP A 168 9.78 13.75 11.09
C TRP A 168 9.35 12.87 12.26
N SER A 169 8.04 12.61 12.35
CA SER A 169 7.50 11.73 13.39
C SER A 169 7.42 10.29 12.89
N GLN A 170 8.00 9.36 13.63
CA GLN A 170 7.87 7.93 13.36
C GLN A 170 6.51 7.42 13.84
N VAL A 171 5.80 6.71 12.98
CA VAL A 171 4.53 6.07 13.26
C VAL A 171 4.71 4.56 13.22
N THR A 172 4.34 3.89 14.30
CA THR A 172 4.39 2.43 14.40
C THR A 172 3.13 1.82 13.78
N PRO A 173 3.25 0.90 12.82
CA PRO A 173 2.11 0.13 12.34
C PRO A 173 1.42 -0.62 13.47
N THR A 174 0.09 -0.57 13.52
CA THR A 174 -0.71 -1.31 14.53
C THR A 174 -1.01 -2.75 14.11
N VAL A 175 -0.71 -3.11 12.87
CA VAL A 175 -0.90 -4.45 12.31
C VAL A 175 0.29 -4.83 11.42
N GLY A 176 0.62 -6.12 11.36
CA GLY A 176 1.53 -6.69 10.34
C GLY A 176 0.78 -7.20 9.11
N ILE A 177 1.48 -7.89 8.20
CA ILE A 177 0.91 -8.41 6.93
C ILE A 177 -0.26 -9.36 7.18
N GLN A 178 -0.14 -10.25 8.17
CA GLN A 178 -1.23 -11.16 8.54
C GLN A 178 -2.45 -10.39 9.09
N GLY A 179 -2.22 -9.27 9.79
CA GLY A 179 -3.30 -8.42 10.30
C GLY A 179 -4.08 -7.76 9.17
N LEU A 180 -3.40 -7.25 8.14
CA LEU A 180 -4.04 -6.73 6.91
C LEU A 180 -4.87 -7.82 6.21
N THR A 181 -4.32 -9.02 6.08
CA THR A 181 -5.03 -10.16 5.47
C THR A 181 -6.30 -10.54 6.26
N LYS A 182 -6.19 -10.64 7.59
CA LYS A 182 -7.33 -10.90 8.48
C LYS A 182 -8.37 -9.78 8.44
N LEU A 183 -7.94 -8.53 8.25
CA LEU A 183 -8.85 -7.40 8.11
C LEU A 183 -9.71 -7.54 6.86
N TRP A 184 -9.11 -7.86 5.70
CA TRP A 184 -9.88 -8.14 4.49
C TRP A 184 -10.83 -9.31 4.68
N GLN A 185 -10.36 -10.41 5.29
CA GLN A 185 -11.21 -11.57 5.55
C GLN A 185 -12.47 -11.18 6.33
N ARG A 186 -12.31 -10.47 7.46
CA ARG A 186 -13.44 -10.00 8.26
C ARG A 186 -14.38 -9.09 7.47
N ILE A 187 -13.85 -8.14 6.69
CA ILE A 187 -14.67 -7.26 5.85
C ILE A 187 -15.48 -8.08 4.84
N SER A 188 -14.83 -9.04 4.16
CA SER A 188 -15.49 -9.86 3.14
C SER A 188 -16.59 -10.76 3.70
N GLU A 189 -16.46 -11.23 4.94
CA GLU A 189 -17.49 -12.00 5.64
C GLU A 189 -18.73 -11.15 5.96
N HIS A 190 -18.55 -9.85 6.22
CA HIS A 190 -19.63 -8.91 6.57
C HIS A 190 -20.21 -8.16 5.37
N THR A 191 -19.60 -8.29 4.18
CA THR A 191 -20.07 -7.69 2.93
C THR A 191 -20.22 -8.79 1.86
N PRO A 192 -21.16 -9.74 2.04
CA PRO A 192 -21.37 -10.79 1.06
C PRO A 192 -21.82 -10.17 -0.27
N LEU A 193 -21.18 -10.58 -1.37
CA LEU A 193 -21.66 -10.24 -2.70
C LEU A 193 -23.07 -10.84 -2.87
N PRO A 194 -24.02 -10.10 -3.46
CA PRO A 194 -25.32 -10.66 -3.81
C PRO A 194 -25.12 -11.91 -4.68
N SER A 195 -25.74 -13.03 -4.33
CA SER A 195 -25.75 -14.22 -5.18
C SER A 195 -26.30 -13.83 -6.56
N PRO A 196 -25.64 -14.21 -7.67
CA PRO A 196 -26.20 -13.97 -8.99
C PRO A 196 -27.59 -14.59 -9.04
N ARG A 197 -28.59 -13.84 -9.55
CA ARG A 197 -29.90 -14.43 -9.82
C ARG A 197 -29.70 -15.52 -10.87
N LEU A 198 -30.04 -16.76 -10.52
CA LEU A 198 -30.18 -17.83 -11.50
C LEU A 198 -31.26 -17.38 -12.49
N THR A 199 -30.87 -17.08 -13.71
CA THR A 199 -31.81 -16.89 -14.81
C THR A 199 -32.35 -18.28 -15.15
N ASN A 200 -33.61 -18.55 -14.79
CA ASN A 200 -34.33 -19.71 -15.31
C ASN A 200 -34.41 -19.54 -16.83
N THR A 201 -33.62 -20.32 -17.56
CA THR A 201 -33.79 -20.56 -18.99
C THR A 201 -34.80 -21.69 -19.16
N ASP A 202 -36.06 -21.43 -18.86
CA ASP A 202 -37.19 -22.34 -19.12
C ASP A 202 -38.32 -21.57 -19.84
N ASP A 203 -37.97 -20.80 -20.86
CA ASP A 203 -38.93 -20.30 -21.86
C ASP A 203 -38.21 -20.25 -23.23
N LEU A 204 -38.21 -21.39 -23.92
CA LEU A 204 -38.03 -21.52 -25.37
C LEU A 204 -39.11 -22.45 -25.92
#